data_AF-A0A966UQ13-F1
#
_entry.id   AF-A0A966UQ13-F1
#
_cell.length_a   1.000
_cell.length_b   1.000
_cell.length_c   1.000
_cell.angle_alpha   90.00
_cell.angle_beta   90.00
_cell.angle_gamma   90.00
#
_symmetry.space_group_name_H-M   'P 1'
#
loop_
_entity.id
_entity.type
_entity.pdbx_description
1 polymer ?
#
loop_
_entity_poly.entity_id
_entity_poly.type
_entity_poly.pdbx_seq_one_letter_code
_entity_poly.pdbx_strand_id
1 'polypeptide(L)'
;MVKQKRRKRSGYLQQFRHNIDLNSYGVDGDLIEWCKRHSVGSWGWWFWTHPDWHNHDYDTYDERAYGRNRAYMSFQYKKDALRFWFWWQRMGDHANKR
;
A
#
# COMPACT_ATOMS: atom_id res chain seq x y z
N MET A 1 -32.35 -5.25 19.31
CA MET A 1 -31.24 -6.03 18.71
C MET A 1 -30.09 -5.08 18.39
N VAL A 2 -28.99 -5.12 19.15
CA VAL A 2 -27.79 -4.33 18.85
C VAL A 2 -27.11 -4.98 17.65
N LYS A 3 -27.13 -4.35 16.47
CA LYS A 3 -26.37 -4.82 15.31
C LYS A 3 -24.89 -4.76 15.69
N GLN A 4 -24.25 -5.91 15.93
CA GLN A 4 -22.80 -5.98 16.09
C GLN A 4 -22.15 -5.37 14.84
N LYS A 5 -21.50 -4.23 15.00
CA LYS A 5 -20.81 -3.53 13.93
C LYS A 5 -19.61 -4.40 13.55
N ARG A 6 -19.69 -5.17 12.45
CA ARG A 6 -18.57 -5.97 11.94
C ARG A 6 -17.32 -5.10 11.91
N ARG A 7 -16.27 -5.51 12.63
CA ARG A 7 -14.96 -4.87 12.54
C ARG A 7 -14.52 -4.89 11.08
N LYS A 8 -14.29 -3.71 10.52
CA LYS A 8 -13.71 -3.58 9.18
C LYS A 8 -12.32 -4.23 9.24
N ARG A 9 -12.07 -5.24 8.40
CA ARG A 9 -10.72 -5.80 8.25
C ARG A 9 -9.90 -4.74 7.54
N SER A 10 -8.89 -4.20 8.23
CA SER A 10 -7.98 -3.23 7.64
C SER A 10 -6.55 -3.43 8.11
N GLY A 11 -5.59 -2.96 7.31
CA GLY A 11 -4.16 -2.97 7.66
C GLY A 11 -3.35 -4.04 6.94
N TYR A 12 -2.36 -4.59 7.63
CA TYR A 12 -1.33 -5.44 7.04
C TYR A 12 -1.89 -6.71 6.39
N LEU A 13 -1.35 -7.03 5.21
CA LEU A 13 -1.71 -8.16 4.35
C LEU A 13 -3.18 -8.21 3.90
N GLN A 14 -3.94 -7.13 4.12
CA GLN A 14 -5.32 -7.08 3.66
C GLN A 14 -5.37 -6.67 2.18
N GLN A 15 -5.80 -7.61 1.35
CA GLN A 15 -5.97 -7.42 -0.08
C GLN A 15 -7.44 -7.28 -0.44
N PHE A 16 -7.74 -6.34 -1.33
CA PHE A 16 -9.08 -5.98 -1.77
C PHE A 16 -9.09 -5.76 -3.29
N ARG A 17 -10.24 -5.35 -3.82
CA ARG A 17 -10.47 -5.23 -5.26
C ARG A 17 -9.61 -4.14 -5.92
N HIS A 18 -9.30 -3.06 -5.22
CA HIS A 18 -8.64 -1.90 -5.82
C HIS A 18 -7.25 -1.71 -5.21
N ASN A 19 -6.22 -2.08 -5.96
CA ASN A 19 -4.83 -1.98 -5.54
C ASN A 19 -4.14 -0.84 -6.28
N ILE A 20 -3.38 -0.04 -5.53
CA ILE A 20 -2.58 1.07 -6.03
C ILE A 20 -1.14 0.70 -5.77
N ASP A 21 -0.37 0.58 -6.84
CA ASP A 21 1.06 0.36 -6.80
C ASP A 21 1.77 1.60 -6.29
N LEU A 22 2.55 1.45 -5.21
CA LEU A 22 3.28 2.55 -4.59
C LEU A 22 4.59 2.91 -5.31
N ASN A 23 4.98 2.14 -6.33
CA ASN A 23 6.28 2.24 -7.00
C ASN A 23 7.46 2.26 -6.01
N SER A 24 7.33 1.50 -4.92
CA SER A 24 8.28 1.42 -3.81
C SER A 24 8.26 0.00 -3.26
N TYR A 25 9.35 -0.41 -2.60
CA TYR A 25 9.43 -1.66 -1.85
C TYR A 25 8.80 -1.55 -0.44
N GLY A 26 8.43 -0.34 -0.02
CA GLY A 26 7.91 -0.03 1.31
C GLY A 26 6.60 0.75 1.29
N VAL A 27 5.90 0.76 2.43
CA VAL A 27 4.71 1.59 2.66
C VAL A 27 5.07 2.63 3.72
N ASP A 28 5.02 3.90 3.34
CA ASP A 28 5.24 5.00 4.29
C ASP A 28 4.09 5.06 5.31
N GLY A 29 4.43 5.34 6.57
CA GLY A 29 3.49 5.49 7.67
C GLY A 29 2.43 6.56 7.43
N ASP A 30 2.75 7.61 6.67
CA ASP A 30 1.79 8.67 6.33
C ASP A 30 0.67 8.15 5.42
N LEU A 31 0.96 7.18 4.54
CA LEU A 31 -0.05 6.54 3.69
C LEU A 31 -1.03 5.69 4.53
N ILE A 32 -0.49 5.02 5.55
CA ILE A 32 -1.26 4.24 6.51
C ILE A 32 -2.14 5.16 7.36
N GLU A 33 -1.58 6.28 7.84
CA GLU A 33 -2.30 7.25 8.64
C GLU A 33 -3.43 7.94 7.87
N TRP A 34 -3.19 8.27 6.59
CA TRP A 34 -4.24 8.76 5.72
C TRP A 34 -5.40 7.77 5.62
N CYS A 35 -5.10 6.49 5.44
CA CYS A 35 -6.15 5.47 5.30
C CYS A 35 -6.96 5.28 6.58
N LYS A 36 -6.35 5.40 7.76
CA LYS A 36 -7.06 5.37 9.04
C LYS A 36 -8.06 6.52 9.16
N ARG A 37 -7.72 7.71 8.67
CA ARG A 37 -8.54 8.94 8.81
C ARG A 37 -9.60 9.09 7.74
N HIS A 38 -9.30 8.68 6.50
CA HIS A 38 -10.10 9.06 5.33
C HIS A 38 -10.86 7.90 4.66
N SER A 39 -10.48 6.64 4.91
CA SER A 39 -11.15 5.50 4.29
C SER A 39 -12.55 5.25 4.85
N VAL A 40 -13.54 5.16 3.97
CA VAL A 40 -14.92 4.81 4.34
C VAL A 40 -15.09 3.30 4.41
N GLY A 41 -14.44 2.56 3.52
CA GLY A 41 -14.43 1.09 3.48
C GLY A 41 -13.28 0.46 4.24
N SER A 42 -13.15 -0.85 4.07
CA SER A 42 -11.92 -1.58 4.43
C SER A 42 -10.76 -1.16 3.53
N TRP A 43 -9.56 -1.11 4.10
CA TRP A 43 -8.33 -0.73 3.42
C TRP A 43 -7.18 -1.56 3.93
N GLY A 44 -6.13 -1.75 3.16
CA GLY A 44 -5.00 -2.57 3.56
C GLY A 44 -3.75 -2.18 2.81
N TRP A 45 -2.67 -2.86 3.17
CA TRP A 45 -1.41 -2.76 2.47
C TRP A 45 -0.72 -4.10 2.47
N TRP A 46 -0.03 -4.38 1.38
CA TRP A 46 0.61 -5.67 1.14
C TRP A 46 1.80 -5.49 0.19
N PHE A 47 2.65 -6.50 0.15
CA PHE A 47 3.82 -6.54 -0.70
C PHE A 47 3.72 -7.69 -1.69
N TRP A 48 4.14 -7.43 -2.91
CA TRP A 48 4.57 -8.45 -3.84
C TRP A 48 6.09 -8.54 -3.78
N THR A 49 6.59 -9.73 -3.47
CA THR A 49 8.02 -10.04 -3.45
C THR A 49 8.37 -10.79 -4.73
N HIS A 50 9.40 -10.34 -5.43
CA HIS A 50 9.88 -11.03 -6.63
C HIS A 50 10.43 -12.43 -6.25
N PRO A 51 10.17 -13.49 -7.03
CA PRO A 51 10.66 -14.84 -6.71
C PRO A 51 12.17 -14.93 -6.44
N ASP A 52 12.96 -14.18 -7.22
CA ASP A 52 14.43 -14.07 -7.07
C ASP A 52 14.88 -13.55 -5.70
N TRP A 53 14.00 -12.95 -4.89
CA TRP A 53 14.31 -12.52 -3.53
C TRP A 53 14.81 -13.67 -2.64
N HIS A 54 14.35 -14.90 -2.90
CA HIS A 54 14.72 -16.09 -2.15
C HIS A 54 15.92 -16.83 -2.74
N ASN A 55 16.56 -16.28 -3.78
CA ASN A 55 17.75 -16.88 -4.37
C ASN A 55 18.97 -16.53 -3.49
N HIS A 56 19.17 -17.31 -2.43
CA HIS A 56 20.22 -17.15 -1.43
C HIS A 56 21.64 -17.48 -1.93
N ASP A 57 21.82 -17.79 -3.22
CA ASP A 57 23.14 -18.12 -3.79
C ASP A 57 24.12 -16.94 -3.74
N TYR A 58 23.65 -15.73 -3.44
CA TYR A 58 24.48 -14.56 -3.20
C TYR A 58 23.96 -13.76 -2.00
N ASP A 59 24.77 -13.67 -0.93
CA ASP A 59 24.62 -12.73 0.19
C ASP A 59 24.90 -11.27 -0.24
N THR A 60 24.77 -10.98 -1.54
CA THR A 60 25.15 -9.71 -2.16
C THR A 60 23.88 -8.95 -2.51
N TYR A 61 23.77 -7.73 -2.01
CA TYR A 61 22.69 -6.81 -2.38
C TYR A 61 22.68 -6.58 -3.90
N ASP A 62 21.65 -7.08 -4.59
CA ASP A 62 21.40 -6.80 -6.00
C ASP A 62 20.24 -5.81 -6.16
N GLU A 63 20.56 -4.55 -6.42
CA GLU A 63 19.59 -3.48 -6.64
C GLU A 63 18.53 -3.84 -7.71
N ARG A 64 18.86 -4.71 -8.68
CA ARG A 64 17.91 -5.21 -9.69
C ARG A 64 16.89 -6.20 -9.12
N ALA A 65 17.28 -7.01 -8.14
CA ALA A 65 16.38 -7.94 -7.46
C ALA A 65 15.53 -7.21 -6.40
N TYR A 66 16.15 -6.33 -5.61
CA TYR A 66 15.47 -5.56 -4.57
C TYR A 66 14.49 -4.53 -5.17
N GLY A 67 14.85 -3.88 -6.28
CA GLY A 67 14.02 -2.88 -6.96
C GLY A 67 12.76 -3.42 -7.65
N ARG A 68 12.63 -4.75 -7.77
CA ARG A 68 11.44 -5.41 -8.34
C ARG A 68 10.33 -5.64 -7.32
N ASN A 69 10.62 -5.56 -6.02
CA ASN A 69 9.58 -5.67 -5.01
C ASN A 69 8.63 -4.48 -5.08
N ARG A 70 7.34 -4.75 -4.85
CA ARG A 70 6.29 -3.73 -4.96
C ARG A 70 5.42 -3.73 -3.72
N ALA A 71 5.25 -2.56 -3.15
CA ALA A 71 4.29 -2.28 -2.11
C ALA A 71 2.99 -1.74 -2.71
N TYR A 72 1.86 -2.16 -2.15
CA TYR A 72 0.55 -1.78 -2.62
C TYR A 72 -0.32 -1.25 -1.49
N MET A 73 -1.05 -0.17 -1.76
CA MET A 73 -2.22 0.20 -0.98
C MET A 73 -3.47 -0.41 -1.60
N SER A 74 -4.37 -0.92 -0.77
CA SER A 74 -5.45 -1.80 -1.19
C SER A 74 -6.77 -1.34 -0.58
N PHE A 75 -7.83 -1.24 -1.39
CA PHE A 75 -9.10 -0.66 -0.98
C PHE A 75 -10.29 -1.51 -1.40
N GLN A 76 -11.27 -1.63 -0.50
CA GLN A 76 -12.55 -2.26 -0.80
C GLN A 76 -13.34 -1.45 -1.83
N TYR A 77 -13.33 -0.13 -1.72
CA TYR A 77 -14.14 0.77 -2.54
C TYR A 77 -13.28 1.61 -3.48
N LYS A 78 -13.68 1.67 -4.76
CA LYS A 78 -13.04 2.50 -5.79
C LYS A 78 -12.94 3.97 -5.39
N LYS A 79 -13.94 4.50 -4.68
CA LYS A 79 -13.97 5.89 -4.22
C LYS A 79 -12.83 6.20 -3.25
N ASP A 80 -12.51 5.28 -2.34
CA ASP A 80 -11.40 5.46 -1.39
C ASP A 80 -10.06 5.36 -2.12
N ALA A 81 -9.92 4.40 -3.06
CA ALA A 81 -8.74 4.28 -3.90
C ALA A 81 -8.45 5.57 -4.70
N LEU A 82 -9.47 6.14 -5.37
CA LEU A 82 -9.28 7.36 -6.15
C LEU A 82 -8.90 8.57 -5.28
N ARG A 83 -9.55 8.72 -4.11
CA ARG A 83 -9.21 9.80 -3.16
C ARG A 83 -7.78 9.68 -2.66
N PHE A 84 -7.37 8.46 -2.31
CA PHE A 84 -6.00 8.18 -1.91
C PHE A 84 -5.03 8.54 -3.03
N TRP A 85 -5.28 8.06 -4.24
CA TRP A 85 -4.42 8.28 -5.40
C TRP A 85 -4.22 9.78 -5.69
N PHE A 86 -5.29 10.57 -5.75
CA PHE A 86 -5.18 12.02 -5.97
C PHE A 86 -4.41 12.74 -4.86
N TRP A 87 -4.65 12.36 -3.59
CA TRP A 87 -3.92 12.93 -2.47
C TRP A 87 -2.43 12.57 -2.51
N TRP A 88 -2.11 11.31 -2.80
CA TRP A 88 -0.75 10.80 -2.86
C TRP A 88 0.06 11.43 -4.00
N GLN A 89 -0.53 11.57 -5.19
CA GLN A 89 0.11 12.28 -6.32
C GLN A 89 0.46 13.73 -5.95
N ARG A 90 -0.46 14.43 -5.27
CA ARG A 90 -0.24 15.82 -4.84
C ARG A 90 0.93 15.94 -3.86
N MET A 91 1.16 14.95 -2.99
CA MET A 91 2.34 14.96 -2.12
C MET A 91 3.66 14.81 -2.89
N GLY A 92 3.67 13.98 -3.94
CA GLY A 92 4.82 13.85 -4.84
C GLY A 92 5.21 15.19 -5.51
N ASP A 93 4.22 15.95 -5.95
CA ASP A 93 4.43 17.30 -6.52
C ASP A 93 5.02 18.30 -5.52
N HIS A 94 4.81 18.09 -4.22
CA HIS A 94 5.36 18.93 -3.15
C HIS A 94 6.77 18.49 -2.70
N ALA A 95 7.10 17.19 -2.81
CA ALA A 95 8.43 16.68 -2.51
C ALA A 95 9.49 17.10 -3.54
N ASN A 96 9.09 17.27 -4.80
CA ASN A 96 9.97 17.64 -5.91
C ASN A 96 10.19 19.16 -6.08
N LYS A 97 9.75 19.96 -5.10
CA LYS A 97 9.87 21.44 -5.08
C LYS A 97 10.81 21.96 -3.97
N ARG A 98 11.69 21.10 -3.45
CA ARG A 98 12.72 21.48 -2.47
C ARG A 98 14.10 21.30 -3.06
#